data_AF-A0A0C2MGV4-F1
#
_entry.id   AF-A0A0C2MGV4-F1
#
_cell.length_a   1.000
_cell.length_b   1.000
_cell.length_c   1.000
_cell.angle_alpha   90.00
_cell.angle_beta   90.00
_cell.angle_gamma   90.00
#
_symmetry.space_group_name_H-M   'P 1'
#
loop_
_entity.id
_entity.type
_entity.pdbx_description
1 polymer ?
#
loop_
_entity_poly.entity_id
_entity_poly.type
_entity_poly.pdbx_seq_one_letter_code
_entity_poly.pdbx_strand_id
1 'polypeptide(L)'
;MAIEFEGENSYCGDIKCRVELDLRCSNDLTKNYFPTKWNLKFQGSHQGKFIDSVRTFISFDAGESWKMYDSQMEKLVFLNRGGLMVGTGSTTSRIWYSFDEGKSLYNAQIAADHFIDLISRESSNNHVVAGINYNKLQKIYSIFVFNFSNIISSLFLIKDRTCQTDDYETWYVSRTFGTCFQGQMISYLRKKPFAMCSDDRKIVLPSIKSCPCSLADFPWYDKINHSKPNYISENNVCVWDSLSNFTKPVKTCRDGGRPLNSLNGYVRVNH
;
A
#
# COMPACT_ATOMS: atom_id res chain seq x y z
N MET A 1 3.03 -5.93 -13.91
CA MET A 1 1.73 -5.43 -13.44
C MET A 1 1.65 -3.96 -13.82
N ALA A 2 0.57 -3.53 -14.48
CA ALA A 2 0.39 -2.12 -14.81
C ALA A 2 -0.02 -1.36 -13.53
N ILE A 3 0.55 -0.18 -13.31
CA ILE A 3 0.13 0.72 -12.23
C ILE A 3 -1.09 1.49 -12.74
N GLU A 4 -2.19 1.43 -12.00
CA GLU A 4 -3.39 2.22 -12.29
C GLU A 4 -3.32 3.54 -11.50
N PHE A 5 -3.53 4.66 -12.19
CA PHE A 5 -3.52 6.00 -11.57
C PHE A 5 -4.94 6.55 -11.43
N GLU A 6 -5.28 7.05 -10.25
CA GLU A 6 -6.53 7.77 -10.03
C GLU A 6 -6.39 9.26 -10.41
N GLY A 7 -7.27 9.75 -11.29
CA GLY A 7 -7.40 11.18 -11.65
C GLY A 7 -6.90 11.55 -13.05
N GLU A 8 -7.28 12.75 -13.52
CA GLU A 8 -7.05 13.22 -14.91
C GLU A 8 -5.57 13.45 -15.30
N ASN A 9 -4.65 13.42 -14.35
CA ASN A 9 -3.23 13.72 -14.57
C ASN A 9 -2.36 12.47 -14.82
N SER A 10 -2.95 11.36 -15.26
CA SER A 10 -2.16 10.31 -15.90
C SER A 10 -1.73 10.80 -17.30
N TYR A 11 -0.76 11.71 -17.37
CA TYR A 11 -0.21 12.30 -18.61
C TYR A 11 0.53 11.29 -19.52
N CYS A 12 0.15 10.03 -19.42
CA CYS A 12 0.51 8.95 -20.31
C CYS A 12 -0.49 8.97 -21.45
N GLY A 13 -0.26 9.85 -22.43
CA GLY A 13 -0.89 9.73 -23.75
C GLY A 13 -0.37 8.48 -24.48
N ASP A 14 -0.15 8.58 -25.80
CA ASP A 14 0.34 7.47 -26.63
C ASP A 14 1.80 7.01 -26.37
N ILE A 15 2.45 7.52 -25.31
CA ILE A 15 3.85 7.23 -24.98
C ILE A 15 3.90 6.24 -23.81
N LYS A 16 4.78 5.23 -23.91
CA LYS A 16 5.09 4.33 -22.80
C LYS A 16 5.67 5.12 -21.63
N CYS A 17 4.85 5.37 -20.61
CA CYS A 17 5.31 5.93 -19.35
C CYS A 17 5.98 4.86 -18.49
N ARG A 18 6.91 5.31 -17.65
CA ARG A 18 7.50 4.50 -16.58
C ARG A 18 7.39 5.25 -15.26
N VAL A 19 7.07 4.51 -14.21
CA VAL A 19 7.16 4.97 -12.83
C VAL A 19 8.28 4.17 -12.18
N GLU A 20 9.19 4.87 -11.53
CA GLU A 20 10.24 4.26 -10.72
C GLU A 20 10.05 4.73 -9.28
N LEU A 21 9.79 3.79 -8.37
CA LEU A 21 9.58 4.07 -6.95
C LEU A 21 10.91 3.89 -6.20
N ASP A 22 11.27 4.90 -5.42
CA ASP A 22 12.48 4.94 -4.61
C ASP A 22 12.30 4.09 -3.35
N LEU A 23 12.96 2.94 -3.31
CA LEU A 23 13.06 2.07 -2.14
C LEU A 23 14.43 2.23 -1.48
N ARG A 24 14.54 3.20 -0.57
CA ARG A 24 15.75 3.38 0.24
C ARG A 24 15.76 2.39 1.40
N CYS A 25 16.80 1.57 1.48
CA CYS A 25 17.04 0.67 2.60
C CYS A 25 17.24 1.46 3.89
N SER A 26 16.40 1.21 4.89
CA SER A 26 16.54 1.76 6.24
C SER A 26 15.93 0.82 7.28
N ASN A 27 16.28 1.02 8.55
CA ASN A 27 15.71 0.23 9.65
C ASN A 27 14.19 0.45 9.82
N ASP A 28 13.68 1.58 9.33
CA ASP A 28 12.27 1.99 9.45
C ASP A 28 11.48 1.79 8.14
N LEU A 29 11.94 0.91 7.25
CA LEU A 29 11.36 0.67 5.93
C LEU A 29 9.84 0.41 6.04
N THR A 30 9.42 -0.51 6.90
CA THR A 30 7.99 -0.83 7.07
C THR A 30 7.17 0.40 7.47
N LYS A 31 7.66 1.20 8.43
CA LYS A 31 6.93 2.37 8.93
C LYS A 31 6.85 3.49 7.89
N ASN A 32 7.90 3.68 7.09
CA ASN A 32 7.99 4.79 6.15
C ASN A 32 7.19 4.54 4.86
N TYR A 33 7.21 3.31 4.35
CA TYR A 33 6.57 2.95 3.08
C TYR A 33 5.20 2.28 3.25
N PHE A 34 4.94 1.65 4.40
CA PHE A 34 3.70 0.93 4.69
C PHE A 34 3.05 1.43 5.99
N PRO A 35 2.51 2.67 6.02
CA PRO A 35 1.96 3.27 7.24
C PRO A 35 0.81 2.46 7.87
N THR A 36 0.04 1.74 7.05
CA THR A 36 -1.03 0.83 7.49
C THR A 36 -1.00 -0.46 6.67
N LYS A 37 -2.02 -1.34 6.83
CA LYS A 37 -2.13 -2.58 6.06
C LYS A 37 -2.46 -2.37 4.58
N TRP A 38 -3.07 -1.24 4.21
CA TRP A 38 -3.50 -0.94 2.85
C TRP A 38 -3.00 0.42 2.36
N ASN A 39 -2.36 1.23 3.20
CA ASN A 39 -1.73 2.46 2.76
C ASN A 39 -0.27 2.23 2.38
N LEU A 40 0.10 2.69 1.19
CA LEU A 40 1.46 2.69 0.67
C LEU A 40 1.88 4.14 0.41
N LYS A 41 3.15 4.47 0.70
CA LYS A 41 3.72 5.79 0.41
C LYS A 41 5.13 5.64 -0.13
N PHE A 42 5.38 6.10 -1.35
CA PHE A 42 6.69 6.08 -1.97
C PHE A 42 7.04 7.45 -2.54
N GLN A 43 8.32 7.79 -2.51
CA GLN A 43 8.85 8.80 -3.43
C GLN A 43 9.23 8.08 -4.73
N GLY A 44 9.25 8.78 -5.85
CA GLY A 44 9.68 8.19 -7.11
C GLY A 44 9.77 9.20 -8.22
N SER A 45 10.26 8.74 -9.37
CA SER A 45 10.24 9.50 -10.61
C SER A 45 9.12 9.00 -11.52
N HIS A 46 8.48 9.94 -12.22
CA HIS A 46 7.54 9.65 -13.29
C HIS A 46 8.15 10.12 -14.61
N GLN A 47 8.53 9.16 -15.45
CA GLN A 47 9.08 9.41 -16.78
C GLN A 47 7.93 9.46 -17.80
N GLY A 48 7.56 10.68 -18.17
CA GLY A 48 6.52 10.99 -19.16
C GLY A 48 6.99 12.00 -20.22
N LYS A 49 6.07 12.77 -20.81
CA LYS A 49 6.36 13.68 -21.94
C LYS A 49 7.19 14.92 -21.56
N PHE A 50 7.26 15.28 -20.27
CA PHE A 50 8.05 16.41 -19.76
C PHE A 50 8.68 16.08 -18.40
N ILE A 51 9.95 16.51 -18.25
CA ILE A 51 10.80 16.63 -17.04
C ILE A 51 10.55 15.59 -15.94
N ASP A 52 11.57 14.74 -15.73
CA ASP A 52 11.70 13.90 -14.53
C ASP A 52 11.56 14.78 -13.29
N SER A 53 10.42 14.63 -12.61
CA SER A 53 10.15 15.30 -11.35
C SER A 53 9.93 14.25 -10.28
N VAL A 54 10.53 14.48 -9.11
CA VAL A 54 10.30 13.62 -7.94
C VAL A 54 8.88 13.88 -7.44
N ARG A 55 8.09 12.81 -7.32
CA ARG A 55 6.68 12.85 -6.90
C ARG A 55 6.48 11.95 -5.68
N THR A 56 5.43 12.25 -4.92
CA THR A 56 4.95 11.36 -3.86
C THR A 56 3.81 10.50 -4.42
N PHE A 57 3.98 9.18 -4.35
CA PHE A 57 3.00 8.19 -4.78
C PHE A 57 2.34 7.57 -3.56
N ILE A 58 1.02 7.56 -3.55
CA ILE A 58 0.24 7.01 -2.43
C ILE A 58 -0.77 6.02 -2.99
N SER A 59 -0.86 4.85 -2.37
CA SER A 59 -1.99 3.94 -2.57
C SER A 59 -2.76 3.79 -1.26
N PHE A 60 -4.08 3.64 -1.36
CA PHE A 60 -4.99 3.41 -0.24
C PHE A 60 -5.60 2.00 -0.24
N ASP A 61 -5.20 1.18 -1.21
CA ASP A 61 -5.74 -0.16 -1.49
C ASP A 61 -4.63 -1.19 -1.73
N ALA A 62 -3.50 -1.05 -1.03
CA ALA A 62 -2.35 -1.95 -1.10
C ALA A 62 -1.71 -2.08 -2.49
N GLY A 63 -1.82 -1.04 -3.31
CA GLY A 63 -1.11 -0.89 -4.58
C GLY A 63 -1.92 -1.29 -5.81
N GLU A 64 -3.23 -1.51 -5.67
CA GLU A 64 -4.13 -1.71 -6.81
C GLU A 64 -4.25 -0.42 -7.62
N SER A 65 -4.52 0.70 -6.93
CA SER A 65 -4.57 2.03 -7.52
C SER A 65 -3.64 3.01 -6.81
N TRP A 66 -3.19 4.02 -7.54
CA TRP A 66 -2.19 4.97 -7.09
C TRP A 66 -2.62 6.41 -7.36
N LYS A 67 -2.40 7.27 -6.38
CA LYS A 67 -2.48 8.72 -6.52
C LYS A 67 -1.08 9.30 -6.60
N MET A 68 -0.87 10.13 -7.62
CA MET A 68 0.36 10.89 -7.79
C MET A 68 0.16 12.30 -7.26
N TYR A 69 0.91 12.67 -6.22
CA TYR A 69 0.93 14.02 -5.67
C TYR A 69 2.14 14.79 -6.19
N ASP A 70 1.92 16.06 -6.55
CA ASP A 70 3.01 16.98 -6.87
C ASP A 70 3.89 17.24 -5.63
N SER A 71 5.05 17.85 -5.86
CA SER A 71 6.02 18.36 -4.90
C SER A 71 5.45 19.22 -3.75
N GLN A 72 4.16 19.58 -3.79
CA GLN A 72 3.51 20.33 -2.71
C GLN A 72 3.41 19.54 -1.39
N MET A 73 3.44 18.21 -1.40
CA MET A 73 3.39 17.38 -0.18
C MET A 73 4.61 16.46 -0.07
N GLU A 74 5.75 17.05 0.33
CA GLU A 74 7.02 16.34 0.49
C GLU A 74 7.07 15.47 1.74
N LYS A 75 6.55 16.00 2.86
CA LYS A 75 6.42 15.27 4.12
C LYS A 75 4.97 14.89 4.30
N LEU A 76 4.74 13.64 4.67
CA LEU A 76 3.41 13.08 4.81
C LEU A 76 3.38 12.03 5.90
N VAL A 77 2.40 12.14 6.79
CA VAL A 77 2.09 11.15 7.82
C VAL A 77 0.62 10.77 7.76
N PHE A 78 0.35 9.56 8.22
CA PHE A 78 -1.00 9.04 8.38
C PHE A 78 -1.32 8.89 9.86
N LEU A 79 -2.57 9.16 10.22
CA LEU A 79 -3.18 8.94 11.53
C LEU A 79 -4.56 8.30 11.32
N ASN A 80 -5.21 7.95 12.42
CA ASN A 80 -6.55 7.38 12.44
C ASN A 80 -6.65 6.15 11.52
N ARG A 81 -5.63 5.28 11.60
CA ARG A 81 -5.48 4.09 10.75
C ARG A 81 -5.55 4.37 9.24
N GLY A 82 -5.01 5.51 8.81
CA GLY A 82 -5.01 5.93 7.40
C GLY A 82 -6.20 6.81 7.02
N GLY A 83 -7.18 6.96 7.92
CA GLY A 83 -8.33 7.84 7.72
C GLY A 83 -8.03 9.33 7.91
N LEU A 84 -6.82 9.70 8.33
CA LEU A 84 -6.34 11.08 8.30
C LEU A 84 -4.95 11.12 7.67
N MET A 85 -4.83 11.86 6.58
CA MET A 85 -3.57 12.18 5.91
C MET A 85 -3.18 13.61 6.24
N VAL A 86 -1.94 13.85 6.66
CA VAL A 86 -1.40 15.19 6.96
C VAL A 86 -0.06 15.36 6.28
N GLY A 87 0.13 16.45 5.54
CA GLY A 87 1.37 16.73 4.85
C GLY A 87 1.77 18.19 4.78
N THR A 88 3.04 18.41 4.47
CA THR A 88 3.66 19.73 4.32
C THR A 88 4.60 19.72 3.11
N GLY A 89 4.78 20.88 2.49
CA GLY A 89 5.67 21.12 1.36
C GLY A 89 6.98 21.76 1.81
N SER A 90 7.97 21.78 0.93
CA SER A 90 9.30 22.35 1.25
C SER A 90 9.32 23.86 1.40
N THR A 91 8.48 24.58 0.65
CA THR A 91 8.56 26.03 0.45
C THR A 91 7.30 26.77 0.86
N THR A 92 6.28 26.02 1.27
CA THR A 92 4.98 26.57 1.63
C THR A 92 4.85 26.63 3.14
N SER A 93 4.52 27.81 3.63
CA SER A 93 3.97 28.07 4.96
C SER A 93 2.56 27.47 5.11
N ARG A 94 2.35 26.22 4.67
CA ARG A 94 1.05 25.54 4.65
C ARG A 94 1.17 24.10 5.12
N ILE A 95 0.13 23.68 5.82
CA ILE A 95 -0.16 22.29 6.13
C ILE A 95 -1.40 21.89 5.35
N TRP A 96 -1.36 20.69 4.76
CA TRP A 96 -2.48 20.08 4.07
C TRP A 96 -2.95 18.86 4.84
N TYR A 97 -4.25 18.61 4.80
CA TYR A 97 -4.83 17.44 5.43
C TYR A 97 -6.08 16.96 4.69
N SER A 98 -6.38 15.67 4.83
CA SER A 98 -7.54 15.03 4.24
C SER A 98 -8.05 13.91 5.15
N PHE A 99 -9.37 13.75 5.21
CA PHE A 99 -10.07 12.73 5.99
C PHE A 99 -10.61 11.58 5.15
N ASP A 100 -10.48 11.69 3.82
CA ASP A 100 -11.15 10.84 2.84
C ASP A 100 -10.17 10.38 1.75
N GLU A 101 -8.98 9.95 2.20
CA GLU A 101 -7.95 9.36 1.33
C GLU A 101 -7.48 10.32 0.22
N GLY A 102 -7.48 11.62 0.52
CA GLY A 102 -7.06 12.67 -0.40
C GLY A 102 -8.09 13.03 -1.47
N LYS A 103 -9.36 12.62 -1.33
CA LYS A 103 -10.43 13.06 -2.24
C LYS A 103 -10.79 14.53 -2.01
N SER A 104 -10.86 14.94 -0.74
CA SER A 104 -11.02 16.32 -0.31
C SER A 104 -9.75 16.77 0.41
N LEU A 105 -9.10 17.79 -0.13
CA LEU A 105 -7.86 18.35 0.42
C LEU A 105 -8.12 19.71 1.05
N TYR A 106 -7.87 19.79 2.35
CA TYR A 106 -7.95 21.03 3.13
C TYR A 106 -6.55 21.56 3.37
N ASN A 107 -6.41 22.87 3.61
CA ASN A 107 -5.15 23.47 3.97
C ASN A 107 -5.31 24.60 4.99
N ALA A 108 -4.24 24.88 5.71
CA ALA A 108 -4.13 26.02 6.61
C ALA A 108 -2.75 26.67 6.47
N GLN A 109 -2.71 28.00 6.50
CA GLN A 109 -1.46 28.75 6.48
C GLN A 109 -0.87 28.82 7.89
N ILE A 110 0.44 28.59 7.99
CA ILE A 110 1.20 28.51 9.23
C ILE A 110 2.51 29.27 9.07
N ALA A 111 2.99 29.96 10.10
CA ALA A 111 4.24 30.71 10.04
C ALA A 111 5.48 29.79 10.18
N ALA A 112 5.61 28.81 9.29
CA ALA A 112 6.73 27.88 9.22
C ALA A 112 7.53 28.08 7.92
N ASP A 113 8.82 27.74 7.95
CA ASP A 113 9.73 27.91 6.82
C ASP A 113 9.91 26.62 6.02
N HIS A 114 10.42 25.57 6.69
CA HIS A 114 10.74 24.30 6.07
C HIS A 114 10.66 23.17 7.09
N PHE A 115 9.69 22.26 6.90
CA PHE A 115 9.59 21.06 7.71
C PHE A 115 10.61 20.01 7.25
N ILE A 116 11.54 19.68 8.14
CA ILE A 116 12.51 18.61 7.90
C ILE A 116 11.91 17.24 8.20
N ASP A 117 10.95 17.18 9.13
CA ASP A 117 10.27 15.94 9.50
C ASP A 117 8.86 16.18 10.08
N LEU A 118 8.01 15.16 9.94
CA LEU A 118 6.69 15.08 10.56
C LEU A 118 6.59 13.78 11.35
N ILE A 119 6.21 13.88 12.61
CA ILE A 119 6.06 12.76 13.53
C ILE A 119 4.60 12.70 13.97
N SER A 120 3.90 11.63 13.60
CA SER A 120 2.55 11.38 14.09
C SER A 120 2.57 10.57 15.39
N ARG A 121 1.66 10.92 16.29
CA ARG A 121 1.35 10.15 17.48
C ARG A 121 -0.17 10.08 17.63
N GLU A 122 -0.68 8.86 17.66
CA GLU A 122 -2.10 8.60 17.85
C GLU A 122 -2.35 7.79 19.14
N SER A 123 -3.40 8.15 19.85
CA SER A 123 -4.11 7.31 20.81
C SER A 123 -5.62 7.43 20.54
N SER A 124 -6.46 6.61 21.19
CA SER A 124 -7.88 6.42 20.85
C SER A 124 -8.63 7.68 20.38
N ASN A 125 -8.48 8.81 21.07
CA ASN A 125 -9.09 10.08 20.66
C ASN A 125 -8.07 11.22 20.49
N ASN A 126 -6.77 10.94 20.58
CA ASN A 126 -5.74 11.96 20.47
C ASN A 126 -4.96 11.79 19.17
N HIS A 127 -5.14 12.72 18.23
CA HIS A 127 -4.46 12.70 16.95
C HIS A 127 -3.55 13.91 16.87
N VAL A 128 -2.26 13.71 17.12
CA VAL A 128 -1.28 14.80 17.16
C VAL A 128 -0.19 14.56 16.14
N VAL A 129 0.15 15.62 15.41
CA VAL A 129 1.31 15.65 14.52
C VAL A 129 2.28 16.70 15.03
N ALA A 130 3.50 16.28 15.32
CA ALA A 130 4.60 17.18 15.61
C ALA A 130 5.40 17.41 14.32
N GLY A 131 5.64 18.66 13.95
CA GLY A 131 6.48 19.03 12.83
C GLY A 131 7.77 19.71 13.30
N ILE A 132 8.91 19.21 12.83
CA ILE A 132 10.21 19.83 13.10
C ILE A 132 10.48 20.82 11.96
N ASN A 133 10.43 22.11 12.26
CA ASN A 133 10.71 23.20 11.34
C ASN A 133 12.15 23.68 11.51
N TYR A 134 12.83 23.97 10.40
CA TYR A 134 14.12 24.63 10.40
C TYR A 134 14.04 25.94 9.61
N ASN A 135 14.16 27.06 10.32
CA ASN A 135 14.24 28.37 9.70
C ASN A 135 15.68 28.59 9.17
N LYS A 136 15.84 28.59 7.85
CA LYS A 136 17.16 28.74 7.21
C LYS A 136 17.79 30.12 7.42
N LEU A 137 16.97 31.19 7.50
CA LEU A 137 17.44 32.57 7.67
C LEU A 137 17.96 32.80 9.09
N GLN A 138 17.18 32.38 10.08
CA GLN A 138 17.50 32.54 11.50
C GLN A 138 18.41 31.43 12.03
N LYS A 139 18.55 30.31 11.30
CA LYS A 139 19.26 29.09 11.70
C LYS A 139 18.74 28.49 13.00
N ILE A 140 17.41 28.52 13.18
CA ILE A 140 16.72 28.06 14.40
C ILE A 140 15.81 26.88 14.07
N TYR A 141 15.78 25.90 14.98
CA TYR A 141 14.80 24.81 14.96
C TYR A 141 13.58 25.19 15.80
N SER A 142 12.38 24.85 15.32
CA SER A 142 11.13 25.05 16.04
C SER A 142 10.26 23.81 15.92
N ILE A 143 9.44 23.56 16.94
CA ILE A 143 8.50 22.43 16.97
C ILE A 143 7.09 23.00 16.84
N PHE A 144 6.37 22.53 15.82
CA PHE A 144 4.95 22.79 15.66
C PHE A 144 4.17 21.57 16.16
N VAL A 145 3.08 21.79 16.89
CA VAL A 145 2.20 20.72 17.36
C VAL A 145 0.81 20.98 16.81
N PHE A 146 0.37 20.08 15.93
CA PHE A 146 -0.95 20.10 15.31
C PHE A 146 -1.85 19.09 16.00
N ASN A 147 -2.96 19.56 16.58
CA ASN A 147 -3.93 18.71 17.26
C ASN A 147 -5.18 18.53 16.38
N PHE A 148 -5.37 17.31 15.88
CA PHE A 148 -6.49 16.88 15.04
C PHE A 148 -7.57 16.12 15.82
N SER A 149 -7.54 16.14 17.16
CA SER A 149 -8.45 15.33 17.97
C SER A 149 -9.93 15.72 17.83
N ASN A 150 -10.20 17.03 17.63
CA ASN A 150 -11.55 17.57 17.52
C ASN A 150 -11.82 18.24 16.16
N ILE A 151 -11.05 17.85 15.14
CA ILE A 151 -11.08 18.55 13.86
C ILE A 151 -12.36 18.26 13.07
N ILE A 152 -12.99 17.09 13.29
CA ILE A 152 -14.24 16.72 12.61
C ILE A 152 -15.36 17.66 13.07
N SER A 153 -15.47 17.89 14.39
CA SER A 153 -16.46 18.85 14.90
C SER A 153 -16.20 20.29 14.51
N SER A 154 -14.93 20.67 14.37
CA SER A 154 -14.57 22.01 13.89
C SER A 154 -14.94 22.26 12.43
N LEU A 155 -14.94 21.23 11.57
CA LEU A 155 -15.07 21.40 10.12
C LEU A 155 -16.47 21.06 9.58
N PHE A 156 -17.15 20.05 10.16
CA PHE A 156 -18.31 19.43 9.51
C PHE A 156 -19.63 19.61 10.27
N LEU A 157 -19.69 20.42 11.33
CA LEU A 157 -20.87 20.55 12.22
C LEU A 157 -21.35 19.20 12.79
N ILE A 158 -20.48 18.19 12.84
CA ILE A 158 -20.76 16.84 13.34
C ILE A 158 -19.90 16.61 14.58
N LYS A 159 -20.48 16.10 15.67
CA LYS A 159 -19.73 15.79 16.89
C LYS A 159 -18.64 14.74 16.63
N ASP A 160 -17.44 14.96 17.17
CA ASP A 160 -16.40 13.92 17.18
C ASP A 160 -16.93 12.68 17.90
N ARG A 161 -16.75 11.52 17.27
CA ARG A 161 -17.23 10.24 17.76
C ARG A 161 -16.28 9.12 17.39
N THR A 162 -16.33 8.06 18.18
CA THR A 162 -15.68 6.79 17.86
C THR A 162 -16.45 6.08 16.75
N CYS A 163 -15.71 5.43 15.85
CA CYS A 163 -16.28 4.65 14.76
C CYS A 163 -17.12 3.49 15.30
N GLN A 164 -18.26 3.25 14.64
CA GLN A 164 -19.20 2.18 14.91
C GLN A 164 -19.13 1.14 13.78
N THR A 165 -19.82 0.00 13.93
CA THR A 165 -19.71 -1.12 12.98
C THR A 165 -20.04 -0.73 11.53
N ASP A 166 -20.98 0.18 11.33
CA ASP A 166 -21.41 0.70 10.03
C ASP A 166 -20.40 1.64 9.36
N ASP A 167 -19.46 2.22 10.12
CA ASP A 167 -18.35 3.03 9.61
C ASP A 167 -17.24 2.19 8.98
N TYR A 168 -17.29 0.88 9.14
CA TYR A 168 -16.29 -0.03 8.60
C TYR A 168 -16.82 -0.85 7.43
N GLU A 169 -15.90 -1.34 6.62
CA GLU A 169 -16.13 -2.27 5.53
C GLU A 169 -15.14 -3.44 5.61
N THR A 170 -15.55 -4.59 5.09
CA THR A 170 -14.61 -5.70 4.92
C THR A 170 -13.79 -5.45 3.66
N TRP A 171 -12.51 -5.17 3.84
CA TRP A 171 -11.56 -5.04 2.76
C TRP A 171 -10.76 -6.33 2.62
N TYR A 172 -10.76 -6.89 1.41
CA TYR A 172 -10.04 -8.13 1.11
C TYR A 172 -8.67 -7.82 0.53
N VAL A 173 -7.67 -8.60 0.88
CA VAL A 173 -6.36 -8.50 0.25
C VAL A 173 -6.48 -9.03 -1.18
N SER A 174 -6.50 -8.13 -2.15
CA SER A 174 -6.58 -8.49 -3.57
C SER A 174 -5.27 -9.06 -4.09
N ARG A 175 -5.38 -9.92 -5.09
CA ARG A 175 -4.28 -10.54 -5.85
C ARG A 175 -4.68 -10.56 -7.31
N THR A 176 -3.71 -10.79 -8.19
CA THR A 176 -3.88 -10.81 -9.65
C THR A 176 -5.05 -11.68 -10.13
N PHE A 177 -5.44 -12.72 -9.39
CA PHE A 177 -6.51 -13.65 -9.76
C PHE A 177 -7.55 -13.87 -8.63
N GLY A 178 -7.86 -12.81 -7.87
CA GLY A 178 -8.90 -12.83 -6.83
C GLY A 178 -8.35 -12.63 -5.42
N THR A 179 -9.06 -13.11 -4.40
CA THR A 179 -8.75 -12.85 -2.98
C THR A 179 -8.19 -14.07 -2.23
N CYS A 180 -8.12 -15.22 -2.90
CA CYS A 180 -7.57 -16.45 -2.34
C CYS A 180 -6.09 -16.58 -2.71
N PHE A 181 -5.24 -16.80 -1.72
CA PHE A 181 -3.81 -17.06 -1.90
C PHE A 181 -3.35 -18.16 -0.96
N GLN A 182 -2.70 -19.18 -1.52
CA GLN A 182 -2.22 -20.37 -0.80
C GLN A 182 -3.30 -21.04 0.05
N GLY A 183 -4.53 -21.07 -0.48
CA GLY A 183 -5.71 -21.60 0.22
C GLY A 183 -6.21 -20.74 1.38
N GLN A 184 -5.76 -19.49 1.48
CA GLN A 184 -6.20 -18.52 2.49
C GLN A 184 -6.75 -17.24 1.85
N MET A 185 -7.94 -16.86 2.28
CA MET A 185 -8.56 -15.58 1.98
C MET A 185 -8.40 -14.67 3.20
N ILE A 186 -7.66 -13.58 3.03
CA ILE A 186 -7.37 -12.63 4.11
C ILE A 186 -8.21 -11.38 3.92
N SER A 187 -8.87 -10.95 4.98
CA SER A 187 -9.66 -9.72 5.02
C SER A 187 -9.40 -8.93 6.29
N TYR A 188 -9.63 -7.63 6.23
CA TYR A 188 -9.52 -6.70 7.35
C TYR A 188 -10.80 -5.88 7.46
N LEU A 189 -11.14 -5.49 8.69
CA LEU A 189 -12.18 -4.50 8.91
C LEU A 189 -11.55 -3.10 8.74
N ARG A 190 -11.73 -2.52 7.56
CA ARG A 190 -11.16 -1.22 7.18
C ARG A 190 -12.17 -0.12 7.44
N LYS A 191 -11.72 1.04 7.93
CA LYS A 191 -12.58 2.22 8.09
C LYS A 191 -12.95 2.74 6.71
N LYS A 192 -14.23 3.02 6.45
CA LYS A 192 -14.66 3.59 5.18
C LYS A 192 -14.03 4.98 4.97
N PRO A 193 -13.62 5.33 3.75
CA PRO A 193 -12.97 6.62 3.47
C PRO A 193 -13.80 7.83 3.92
N PHE A 194 -15.13 7.81 3.75
CA PHE A 194 -16.00 8.93 4.09
C PHE A 194 -16.57 8.87 5.52
N ALA A 195 -16.20 7.88 6.31
CA ALA A 195 -16.65 7.79 7.69
C ALA A 195 -15.93 8.84 8.55
N MET A 196 -16.64 9.89 8.96
CA MET A 196 -16.11 10.95 9.81
C MET A 196 -16.15 10.53 11.29
N CYS A 197 -15.23 9.64 11.68
CA CYS A 197 -15.08 9.12 13.03
C CYS A 197 -13.61 8.78 13.35
N SER A 198 -13.31 8.58 14.63
CA SER A 198 -12.01 8.09 15.09
C SER A 198 -12.04 6.58 15.36
N ASP A 199 -11.06 5.88 14.81
CA ASP A 199 -10.82 4.47 15.00
C ASP A 199 -9.94 4.25 16.24
N ASP A 200 -10.56 3.81 17.34
CA ASP A 200 -9.91 3.62 18.64
C ASP A 200 -9.28 2.22 18.80
N ARG A 201 -9.35 1.38 17.77
CA ARG A 201 -8.82 0.01 17.81
C ARG A 201 -7.31 0.04 17.99
N LYS A 202 -6.81 -0.62 19.05
CA LYS A 202 -5.37 -0.74 19.33
C LYS A 202 -4.61 -1.56 18.29
N ILE A 203 -5.25 -2.59 17.74
CA ILE A 203 -4.68 -3.50 16.75
C ILE A 203 -5.78 -3.87 15.75
N VAL A 204 -5.45 -3.86 14.45
CA VAL A 204 -6.32 -4.37 13.39
C VAL A 204 -5.85 -5.78 13.03
N LEU A 205 -6.64 -6.78 13.41
CA LEU A 205 -6.35 -8.19 13.15
C LEU A 205 -6.98 -8.64 11.81
N PRO A 206 -6.31 -9.52 11.06
CA PRO A 206 -6.89 -10.14 9.88
C PRO A 206 -7.96 -11.16 10.27
N SER A 207 -9.01 -11.27 9.45
CA SER A 207 -9.86 -12.46 9.38
C SER A 207 -9.36 -13.35 8.23
N ILE A 208 -9.04 -14.60 8.57
CA ILE A 208 -8.50 -15.58 7.63
C ILE A 208 -9.55 -16.68 7.44
N LYS A 209 -9.97 -16.89 6.20
CA LYS A 209 -10.87 -17.99 5.81
C LYS A 209 -10.15 -18.92 4.87
N SER A 210 -10.43 -20.22 4.97
CA SER A 210 -9.94 -21.18 3.98
C SER A 210 -10.67 -20.96 2.65
N CYS A 211 -9.95 -21.13 1.55
CA CYS A 211 -10.49 -21.07 0.20
C CYS A 211 -9.81 -22.14 -0.68
N PRO A 212 -10.44 -22.53 -1.82
CA PRO A 212 -9.84 -23.48 -2.75
C PRO A 212 -8.52 -22.97 -3.30
N CYS A 213 -7.50 -23.83 -3.38
CA CYS A 213 -6.23 -23.45 -3.99
C CYS A 213 -6.40 -23.14 -5.49
N SER A 214 -5.67 -22.15 -5.97
CA SER A 214 -5.58 -21.81 -7.39
C SER A 214 -4.22 -22.20 -7.98
N LEU A 215 -4.09 -22.17 -9.32
CA LEU A 215 -2.78 -22.36 -9.97
C LEU A 215 -1.77 -21.28 -9.57
N ALA A 216 -2.22 -20.08 -9.18
CA ALA A 216 -1.37 -18.99 -8.71
C ALA A 216 -0.73 -19.26 -7.34
N ASP A 217 -1.20 -20.27 -6.60
CA ASP A 217 -0.65 -20.62 -5.29
C ASP A 217 0.66 -21.41 -5.37
N PHE A 218 1.08 -21.76 -6.59
CA PHE A 218 2.30 -22.51 -6.85
C PHE A 218 3.44 -21.56 -7.27
N PRO A 219 4.66 -21.73 -6.73
CA PRO A 219 5.73 -20.73 -6.79
C PRO A 219 6.30 -20.46 -8.20
N TRP A 220 5.91 -21.25 -9.20
CA TRP A 220 6.34 -21.11 -10.59
C TRP A 220 5.34 -20.31 -11.44
N TYR A 221 4.13 -20.03 -10.95
CA TYR A 221 3.11 -19.29 -11.71
C TYR A 221 3.55 -17.86 -12.07
N ASP A 222 4.22 -17.17 -11.14
CA ASP A 222 4.75 -15.82 -11.38
C ASP A 222 6.17 -15.80 -11.99
N LYS A 223 6.80 -16.97 -12.12
CA LYS A 223 8.21 -17.08 -12.51
C LYS A 223 8.38 -18.06 -13.67
N ILE A 224 8.38 -17.49 -14.88
CA ILE A 224 8.62 -18.19 -16.17
C ILE A 224 9.83 -19.14 -16.11
N ASN A 225 10.86 -18.83 -15.30
CA ASN A 225 12.12 -19.59 -15.21
C ASN A 225 12.28 -20.49 -13.95
N HIS A 226 11.25 -20.64 -13.10
CA HIS A 226 11.33 -21.48 -11.89
C HIS A 226 10.47 -22.75 -11.98
N SER A 227 10.28 -23.27 -13.19
CA SER A 227 9.76 -24.62 -13.36
C SER A 227 10.68 -25.63 -12.65
N LYS A 228 10.12 -26.74 -12.17
CA LYS A 228 10.95 -27.88 -11.72
C LYS A 228 11.96 -28.23 -12.82
N PRO A 229 13.16 -28.76 -12.47
CA PRO A 229 14.08 -29.28 -13.48
C PRO A 229 13.31 -30.18 -14.46
N ASN A 230 13.52 -29.99 -15.76
CA ASN A 230 12.88 -30.73 -16.87
C ASN A 230 11.44 -30.30 -17.24
N TYR A 231 10.99 -29.14 -16.79
CA TYR A 231 9.72 -28.53 -17.19
C TYR A 231 9.95 -27.09 -17.66
N ILE A 232 9.14 -26.61 -18.60
CA ILE A 232 9.10 -25.22 -19.05
C ILE A 232 7.71 -24.64 -18.77
N SER A 233 7.64 -23.31 -18.59
CA SER A 233 6.36 -22.60 -18.45
C SER A 233 5.81 -22.23 -19.82
N GLU A 234 4.70 -22.83 -20.22
CA GLU A 234 3.96 -22.50 -21.44
C GLU A 234 2.52 -22.13 -21.08
N ASN A 235 2.07 -20.93 -21.47
CA ASN A 235 0.73 -20.41 -21.15
C ASN A 235 0.32 -20.52 -19.67
N ASN A 236 1.25 -20.21 -18.75
CA ASN A 236 1.07 -20.32 -17.29
C ASN A 236 0.80 -21.76 -16.80
N VAL A 237 1.22 -22.77 -17.57
CA VAL A 237 1.16 -24.19 -17.20
C VAL A 237 2.57 -24.79 -17.35
N CYS A 238 2.99 -25.60 -16.37
CA CYS A 238 4.23 -26.37 -16.51
C CYS A 238 4.02 -27.52 -17.50
N VAL A 239 4.65 -27.43 -18.65
CA VAL A 239 4.75 -28.51 -19.63
C VAL A 239 6.13 -29.15 -19.55
N TRP A 240 6.22 -30.41 -19.95
CA TRP A 240 7.49 -31.12 -19.94
C TRP A 240 8.43 -30.54 -21.01
N ASP A 241 9.69 -30.31 -20.64
CA ASP A 241 10.70 -29.88 -21.58
C ASP A 241 11.08 -31.04 -22.50
N SER A 242 10.70 -30.96 -23.78
CA SER A 242 10.99 -31.99 -24.77
C SER A 242 12.47 -32.23 -25.04
N LEU A 243 13.32 -31.29 -24.64
CA LEU A 243 14.78 -31.37 -24.76
C LEU A 243 15.44 -31.95 -23.50
N SER A 244 14.66 -32.25 -22.46
CA SER A 244 15.18 -32.87 -21.25
C SER A 244 15.45 -34.36 -21.44
N ASN A 245 16.68 -34.80 -21.16
CA ASN A 245 17.08 -36.22 -21.13
C ASN A 245 16.57 -36.98 -19.88
N PHE A 246 15.57 -36.44 -19.17
CA PHE A 246 15.07 -37.02 -17.93
C PHE A 246 13.90 -37.97 -18.15
N THR A 247 14.09 -39.25 -17.82
CA THR A 247 13.02 -40.25 -17.79
C THR A 247 12.08 -39.95 -16.62
N LYS A 248 10.78 -39.78 -16.88
CA LYS A 248 9.77 -39.54 -15.82
C LYS A 248 9.91 -40.63 -14.73
N PRO A 249 10.10 -40.28 -13.45
CA PRO A 249 10.23 -41.26 -12.39
C PRO A 249 8.91 -42.03 -12.27
N VAL A 250 8.99 -43.36 -12.19
CA VAL A 250 7.85 -44.20 -11.84
C VAL A 250 7.50 -43.88 -10.39
N LYS A 251 6.48 -43.04 -10.21
CA LYS A 251 6.01 -42.69 -8.88
C LYS A 251 5.29 -43.89 -8.29
N THR A 252 5.73 -44.38 -7.15
CA THR A 252 5.01 -45.40 -6.37
C THR A 252 4.62 -44.79 -5.04
N CYS A 253 3.35 -44.92 -4.66
CA CYS A 253 2.88 -44.47 -3.36
C CYS A 253 3.22 -45.55 -2.31
N ARG A 254 3.78 -45.16 -1.16
CA ARG A 254 4.24 -46.10 -0.11
C ARG A 254 3.10 -46.94 0.50
N ASP A 255 1.86 -46.47 0.37
CA ASP A 255 0.63 -47.10 0.84
C ASP A 255 -0.11 -47.90 -0.26
N GLY A 256 0.48 -48.05 -1.45
CA GLY A 256 -0.16 -48.73 -2.58
C GLY A 256 -1.19 -47.87 -3.33
N GLY A 257 -1.29 -46.58 -3.03
CA GLY A 257 -2.14 -45.63 -3.75
C GLY A 257 -1.74 -45.47 -5.24
N ARG A 258 -2.69 -44.99 -6.06
CA ARG A 258 -2.41 -44.68 -7.47
C ARG A 258 -1.73 -43.30 -7.58
N PRO A 259 -0.50 -43.22 -8.12
CA PRO A 259 0.19 -41.95 -8.32
C PRO A 259 -0.54 -41.10 -9.37
N LEU A 260 -0.77 -39.82 -9.07
CA LEU A 260 -1.31 -38.85 -10.03
C LEU A 260 -0.19 -38.36 -10.96
N ASN A 261 0.15 -39.20 -11.94
CA ASN A 261 1.27 -38.96 -12.88
C ASN A 261 1.10 -37.72 -13.76
N SER A 262 -0.13 -37.24 -13.95
CA SER A 262 -0.46 -36.01 -14.71
C SER A 262 -0.20 -34.72 -13.92
N LEU A 263 -0.05 -34.79 -12.60
CA LEU A 263 0.19 -33.64 -11.71
C LEU A 263 1.66 -33.59 -11.25
N ASN A 264 2.59 -33.94 -12.13
CA ASN A 264 4.02 -33.83 -11.87
C ASN A 264 4.50 -32.42 -12.20
N GLY A 265 4.97 -31.67 -11.19
CA GLY A 265 5.48 -30.29 -11.38
C GLY A 265 5.18 -29.37 -10.18
N TYR A 266 4.12 -29.69 -9.45
CA TYR A 266 3.54 -28.86 -8.40
C TYR A 266 4.21 -29.17 -7.06
N VAL A 267 4.80 -28.16 -6.42
CA VAL A 267 5.27 -28.22 -5.02
C VAL A 267 4.52 -27.13 -4.27
N ARG A 268 3.93 -27.48 -3.12
CA ARG A 268 3.35 -26.49 -2.23
C ARG A 268 4.46 -25.56 -1.77
N VAL A 269 4.23 -24.25 -1.76
CA VAL A 269 5.19 -23.31 -1.17
C VAL A 269 5.41 -23.71 0.29
N ASN A 270 6.65 -24.09 0.64
CA ASN A 270 7.01 -24.31 2.03
C ASN A 270 7.22 -22.95 2.70
N HIS A 271 6.65 -22.80 3.90
CA HIS A 271 6.92 -21.69 4.81
C HIS A 271 8.31 -21.82 5.43
#